data_AF-A0A7M2YZ60-F1
#
_entry.id   AF-A0A7M2YZ60-F1
#
_cell.length_a   1.000
_cell.length_b   1.000
_cell.length_c   1.000
_cell.angle_alpha   90.00
_cell.angle_beta   90.00
_cell.angle_gamma   90.00
#
_symmetry.space_group_name_H-M   'P 1'
#
loop_
_entity.id
_entity.type
_entity.pdbx_description
1 polymer ?
#
loop_
_entity_poly.entity_id
_entity_poly.type
_entity_poly.pdbx_seq_one_letter_code
_entity_poly.pdbx_strand_id
1 'polypeptide(L)' 'MSKLAKASCNDCYFRRAGLCALPGDVPCPTFRAATGGHLAPPPQPRLVLRPAPPLAAATAAA' A
#
# COMPACT_ATOMS: atom_id res chain seq x y z
N MET A 1 -27.19 -12.46 0.75
CA MET A 1 -25.89 -12.52 1.45
C MET A 1 -24.88 -13.17 0.53
N SER A 2 -24.16 -12.39 -0.27
CA SER A 2 -23.19 -12.89 -1.24
C SER A 2 -22.01 -13.47 -0.49
N LYS A 3 -21.80 -14.78 -0.61
CA LYS A 3 -20.68 -15.49 0.01
C LYS A 3 -19.39 -14.89 -0.55
N LEU A 4 -18.60 -14.18 0.26
CA LEU A 4 -17.30 -13.70 -0.17
C LEU A 4 -16.50 -14.91 -0.64
N ALA A 5 -16.19 -14.96 -1.93
CA ALA A 5 -15.31 -15.99 -2.48
C ALA A 5 -13.98 -15.92 -1.74
N LYS A 6 -13.48 -17.07 -1.28
CA LYS A 6 -12.19 -17.17 -0.60
C LYS A 6 -11.11 -16.76 -1.60
N ALA A 7 -10.36 -15.71 -1.29
CA ALA A 7 -9.28 -15.22 -2.15
C ALA A 7 -8.27 -16.34 -2.46
N SER A 8 -8.04 -16.62 -3.74
CA SER A 8 -7.06 -17.59 -4.23
C SER A 8 -5.75 -16.90 -4.60
N CYS A 9 -4.62 -17.61 -4.58
CA CYS A 9 -3.35 -17.07 -5.06
C CYS A 9 -3.43 -16.72 -6.57
N ASN A 10 -4.28 -17.41 -7.33
CA ASN A 10 -4.55 -17.09 -8.74
C ASN A 10 -5.17 -15.69 -8.95
N ASP A 11 -5.80 -15.12 -7.92
CA ASP A 11 -6.36 -13.76 -7.96
C ASP A 11 -5.38 -12.70 -7.45
N CYS A 12 -4.19 -13.11 -6.99
CA CYS A 12 -3.15 -12.23 -6.50
C CYS A 12 -2.39 -11.59 -7.67
N TYR A 13 -2.20 -10.28 -7.60
CA TYR A 13 -1.41 -9.51 -8.57
C TYR A 13 -0.03 -10.11 -8.81
N PHE A 14 0.69 -10.47 -7.74
CA PHE A 14 2.06 -11.00 -7.85
C PHE A 14 2.11 -12.33 -8.62
N ARG A 15 1.10 -13.20 -8.47
CA ARG A 15 1.03 -14.47 -9.22
C ARG A 15 0.79 -14.19 -10.70
N ARG A 16 -0.21 -13.34 -11.02
CA ARG A 16 -0.55 -12.99 -12.40
C ARG A 16 0.56 -12.23 -13.12
N ALA A 17 1.32 -11.42 -12.39
CA ALA A 17 2.48 -10.67 -12.91
C ALA A 17 3.78 -11.50 -12.96
N GLY A 18 3.78 -12.77 -12.51
CA GLY A 18 5.00 -13.60 -12.48
C GLY A 18 6.04 -13.17 -11.42
N LEU A 19 5.62 -12.37 -10.44
CA LEU A 19 6.46 -11.81 -9.37
C LEU A 19 6.31 -12.55 -8.02
N CYS A 20 5.50 -13.60 -7.96
CA CYS A 20 5.26 -14.35 -6.73
C CYS A 20 6.45 -15.27 -6.41
N ALA A 21 7.05 -15.07 -5.23
CA ALA A 21 8.16 -15.90 -4.74
C ALA A 21 7.70 -17.12 -3.91
N LEU A 22 6.40 -17.24 -3.62
CA LEU A 22 5.89 -18.33 -2.78
C LEU A 22 5.67 -19.61 -3.58
N PRO A 23 6.07 -20.78 -3.05
CA PRO A 23 5.77 -22.06 -3.67
C PRO A 23 4.28 -22.41 -3.49
N GLY A 24 3.69 -23.03 -4.52
CA GLY A 24 2.31 -23.51 -4.50
C GLY A 24 1.23 -22.43 -4.70
N ASP A 25 -0.02 -22.79 -4.37
CA ASP A 25 -1.23 -21.97 -4.53
C ASP A 25 -1.88 -21.64 -3.17
N VAL A 26 -1.04 -21.49 -2.14
CA VAL A 26 -1.49 -21.07 -0.81
C VAL A 26 -1.86 -19.58 -0.81
N PRO A 27 -2.86 -19.16 -0.01
CA PRO A 27 -3.25 -17.76 0.06
C PRO A 27 -2.06 -16.90 0.50
N CYS A 28 -1.72 -15.93 -0.34
CA CYS A 28 -0.55 -15.07 -0.16
C CYS A 28 -0.70 -14.19 1.10
N PRO A 29 0.27 -14.15 2.02
CA PRO A 29 0.22 -13.26 3.20
C PRO A 29 0.24 -11.79 2.81
N THR A 30 0.78 -11.47 1.64
CA THR A 30 0.78 -10.13 1.04
C THR A 30 -0.21 -10.01 -0.11
N PHE A 31 -1.31 -10.77 -0.07
CA PHE A 31 -2.33 -10.78 -1.12
C PHE A 31 -2.75 -9.36 -1.52
N ARG A 32 -2.63 -9.06 -2.80
CA ARG A 32 -3.15 -7.84 -3.43
C ARG A 32 -4.01 -8.28 -4.60
N ALA A 33 -5.27 -7.83 -4.62
CA ALA A 33 -6.18 -8.16 -5.70
C ALA A 33 -5.61 -7.67 -7.04
N ALA A 34 -5.63 -8.51 -8.07
CA ALA A 34 -5.20 -8.16 -9.42
C ALA A 34 -6.26 -7.31 -10.16
N THR A 35 -6.61 -6.15 -9.61
CA THR A 35 -7.58 -5.21 -10.19
C THR A 35 -6.86 -4.13 -11.00
N GLY A 36 -7.28 -3.89 -12.24
CA GLY A 36 -6.79 -2.75 -13.04
C GLY A 36 -5.36 -2.85 -13.58
N GLY A 37 -4.70 -4.01 -13.49
CA GLY A 37 -3.40 -4.26 -14.12
C GLY A 37 -2.19 -3.60 -13.46
N HIS A 38 -2.37 -2.87 -12.34
CA HIS A 38 -1.29 -2.24 -11.59
C HIS A 38 -1.55 -2.31 -10.08
N LEU A 39 -0.48 -2.14 -9.28
CA LEU A 39 -0.62 -2.03 -7.84
C LEU A 39 -1.10 -0.64 -7.46
N ALA A 40 -2.31 -0.56 -6.90
CA ALA A 40 -2.78 0.67 -6.28
C ALA A 40 -2.05 0.86 -4.93
N PRO A 41 -1.42 2.03 -4.69
CA PRO A 41 -0.88 2.34 -3.38
C PRO A 41 -2.02 2.43 -2.35
N PRO A 42 -1.75 2.09 -1.07
CA PRO A 42 -2.73 2.34 -0.03
C PRO A 42 -3.05 3.84 0.04
N PRO A 43 -4.27 4.21 0.47
CA PRO A 43 -4.62 5.61 0.64
C PRO A 43 -3.63 6.26 1.62
N GLN A 44 -2.96 7.31 1.16
CA GLN A 44 -2.03 8.06 1.99
C GLN A 44 -2.79 8.71 3.16
N PRO A 45 -2.28 8.65 4.40
CA PRO A 45 -2.90 9.34 5.51
C PRO A 45 -2.90 10.86 5.28
N ARG A 46 -3.92 11.54 5.79
CA ARG A 46 -3.98 13.00 5.70
C ARG A 46 -2.87 13.62 6.55
N LEU A 47 -2.19 14.62 5.99
CA LEU A 47 -1.21 15.41 6.74
C LEU A 47 -1.89 16.14 7.89
N VAL A 48 -1.32 16.02 9.09
CA VAL A 48 -1.77 16.73 10.28
C VAL A 48 -0.80 17.88 10.54
N LEU A 49 -1.32 19.11 10.48
CA LEU A 49 -0.57 20.30 10.85
C LEU A 49 -0.19 20.21 12.33
N ARG A 50 1.11 20.29 12.61
CA ARG A 50 1.63 20.41 13.97
C ARG A 50 1.87 21.88 14.27
N PRO A 51 1.65 22.34 15.51
CA PRO A 51 2.05 23.68 15.92
C PRO A 51 3.53 23.88 15.61
N ALA A 52 3.85 24.92 14.84
CA ALA A 52 5.23 25.28 14.60
C ALA A 52 5.85 25.74 15.93
N PRO A 53 7.09 25.32 16.26
CA PRO A 53 7.83 26.00 17.30
C PRO A 53 8.02 27.47 16.88
N PRO A 54 8.14 28.41 17.84
CA PRO A 54 8.46 29.79 17.50
C PRO A 54 9.71 29.80 16.62
N LEU A 55 9.65 30.44 15.46
CA LEU A 55 10.84 30.70 14.66
C LEU A 55 11.81 31.47 15.57
N ALA A 56 12.97 30.88 15.85
CA ALA A 56 14.08 31.65 16.40
C ALA A 56 14.36 32.78 15.41
N ALA A 57 14.33 34.02 15.89
CA ALA A 57 14.64 35.18 15.06
C ALA A 57 16.03 34.95 14.46
N ALA A 58 16.08 34.75 13.13
CA ALA A 58 17.33 34.75 12.41
C ALA A 58 17.90 36.17 12.53
N THR A 59 18.95 36.32 13.34
CA THR A 59 19.78 37.52 13.28
C THR A 59 20.49 37.50 11.93
N ALA A 60 19.90 38.15 10.94
CA ALA A 60 20.60 38.49 9.72
C ALA A 60 21.69 39.51 10.09
N ALA A 61 22.94 39.04 10.20
CA ALA A 61 24.09 39.92 10.25
C ALA A 61 24.37 40.42 8.82
N ALA A 62 24.41 41.73 8.67
CA ALA A 62 24.80 42.44 7.44
C ALA A 62 26.32 42.52 7.30
#